data_AF-K1UDZ5-F1
#
_entry.id   AF-K1UDZ5-F1
#
_cell.length_a   1.000
_cell.length_b   1.000
_cell.length_c   1.000
_cell.angle_alpha   90.00
_cell.angle_beta   90.00
_cell.angle_gamma   90.00
#
_symmetry.space_group_name_H-M   'P 1'
#
loop_
_entity.id
_entity.type
_entity.pdbx_description
1 polymer ?
#
loop_
_entity_poly.entity_id
_entity_poly.type
_entity_poly.pdbx_seq_one_letter_code
_entity_poly.pdbx_strand_id
1 'polypeptide(L)'
;MKSVRICVAAITAGVVCIAVMLGILSAAIYAENESGDSFIGLMYHQVLKDESRAGKYIITPGELESDLAYLSENGYVSVLPSQLVKIREQGGRLPEKTVVITFDDGYETGLYY
;
A
#
# COMPACT_ATOMS: atom_id res chain seq x y z
N MET A 1 -15.43 57.34 3.32
CA MET A 1 -15.77 56.26 4.27
C MET A 1 -16.34 55.00 3.61
N LYS A 2 -17.34 55.08 2.71
CA LYS A 2 -17.91 53.90 2.02
C LYS A 2 -16.89 53.15 1.14
N SER A 3 -16.09 53.88 0.38
CA SER A 3 -15.06 53.32 -0.53
C SER A 3 -13.97 52.55 0.23
N VAL A 4 -13.57 53.04 1.40
CA VAL A 4 -12.59 52.36 2.28
C VAL A 4 -13.14 51.04 2.82
N ARG A 5 -14.42 50.99 3.21
CA ARG A 5 -15.08 49.77 3.68
C ARG A 5 -15.20 48.70 2.58
N ILE A 6 -15.45 49.13 1.34
CA ILE A 6 -15.52 48.24 0.17
C ILE A 6 -14.13 47.64 -0.12
N CYS A 7 -13.07 48.46 -0.10
CA CYS A 7 -11.70 47.95 -0.28
C CYS A 7 -11.29 46.96 0.82
N VAL A 8 -11.62 47.24 2.09
CA VAL A 8 -11.31 46.34 3.21
C VAL A 8 -12.06 45.01 3.09
N ALA A 9 -13.35 45.05 2.70
CA ALA A 9 -14.15 43.84 2.46
C ALA A 9 -13.60 42.98 1.29
N ALA A 10 -13.16 43.62 0.20
CA ALA A 10 -12.56 42.92 -0.93
C ALA A 10 -11.22 42.24 -0.56
N ILE A 11 -10.37 42.93 0.22
CA ILE A 11 -9.10 42.38 0.69
C ILE A 11 -9.34 41.20 1.63
N THR A 12 -10.27 41.34 2.59
CA THR A 12 -10.60 40.24 3.51
C THR A 12 -11.18 39.04 2.80
N ALA A 13 -12.08 39.23 1.83
CA ALA A 13 -12.59 38.13 1.01
C ALA A 13 -11.46 37.45 0.21
N GLY A 14 -10.53 38.22 -0.36
CA GLY A 14 -9.36 37.68 -1.07
C GLY A 14 -8.46 36.82 -0.17
N VAL A 15 -8.16 37.28 1.05
CA VAL A 15 -7.36 36.53 2.02
C VAL A 15 -8.06 35.23 2.43
N VAL A 16 -9.38 35.26 2.66
CA VAL A 16 -10.16 34.07 2.99
C VAL A 16 -10.15 33.07 1.83
N CYS A 17 -10.33 33.52 0.58
CA CYS A 17 -10.26 32.64 -0.59
C CYS A 17 -8.88 31.98 -0.73
N ILE A 18 -7.79 32.72 -0.50
CA ILE A 18 -6.44 32.17 -0.55
C ILE A 18 -6.24 31.12 0.55
N ALA A 19 -6.68 31.40 1.78
CA ALA A 19 -6.57 30.45 2.89
C ALA A 19 -7.35 29.16 2.62
N VAL A 20 -8.55 29.25 2.03
CA VAL A 20 -9.35 28.08 1.62
C VAL A 20 -8.65 27.29 0.52
N MET A 21 -8.11 27.95 -0.51
CA MET A 21 -7.38 27.25 -1.58
C MET A 21 -6.12 26.57 -1.06
N LEU A 22 -5.38 27.19 -0.13
CA LEU A 22 -4.22 26.58 0.53
C LEU A 22 -4.63 25.35 1.37
N GLY A 23 -5.76 25.41 2.07
CA GLY A 23 -6.28 24.26 2.81
C GLY A 23 -6.64 23.08 1.91
N ILE A 24 -7.29 23.34 0.77
CA ILE A 24 -7.65 22.31 -0.22
C ILE A 24 -6.38 21.69 -0.84
N LEU A 25 -5.40 22.52 -1.21
CA LEU A 25 -4.13 22.06 -1.77
C LEU A 25 -3.36 21.20 -0.76
N SER A 26 -3.30 21.62 0.51
CA SER A 26 -2.64 20.86 1.56
C SER A 26 -3.32 19.50 1.77
N ALA A 27 -4.65 19.46 1.82
CA ALA A 27 -5.40 18.20 1.97
C ALA A 27 -5.14 17.23 0.80
N ALA A 28 -5.04 17.72 -0.43
CA ALA A 28 -4.69 16.89 -1.59
C ALA A 28 -3.28 16.29 -1.49
N ILE A 29 -2.29 17.09 -1.06
CA ILE A 29 -0.90 16.62 -0.86
C ILE A 29 -0.84 15.58 0.27
N TYR A 30 -1.57 15.79 1.37
CA TYR A 30 -1.62 14.82 2.47
C TYR A 30 -2.25 13.50 2.03
N ALA A 31 -3.37 13.55 1.31
CA ALA A 31 -4.02 12.36 0.76
C ALA A 31 -3.11 11.59 -0.22
N GLU A 32 -2.30 12.29 -1.01
CA GLU A 32 -1.32 11.67 -1.89
C GLU A 32 -0.19 10.98 -1.10
N ASN A 33 0.20 11.47 0.07
CA ASN A 33 1.34 10.89 0.83
C ASN A 33 0.99 9.66 1.67
N GLU A 34 -0.27 9.40 2.00
CA GLU A 34 -0.61 8.28 2.90
C GLU A 34 -0.66 6.90 2.22
N SER A 35 -0.87 6.83 0.90
CA SER A 35 -1.04 5.56 0.19
C SER A 35 -0.01 5.34 -0.93
N GLY A 36 1.13 4.72 -0.62
CA GLY A 36 2.06 4.29 -1.69
C GLY A 36 3.51 3.98 -1.34
N ASP A 37 3.94 4.12 -0.09
CA ASP A 37 5.36 4.02 0.28
C ASP A 37 5.74 2.74 1.04
N SER A 38 4.77 1.90 1.40
CA SER A 38 5.04 0.66 2.14
C SER A 38 4.34 -0.54 1.51
N PHE A 39 4.95 -1.71 1.69
CA PHE A 39 4.41 -3.00 1.31
C PHE A 39 4.52 -3.97 2.49
N ILE A 40 3.74 -5.04 2.45
CA ILE A 40 3.84 -6.14 3.41
C ILE A 40 4.74 -7.22 2.83
N GLY A 41 5.73 -7.68 3.59
CA GLY A 41 6.46 -8.91 3.29
C GLY A 41 5.74 -10.09 3.95
N LEU A 42 5.21 -11.02 3.16
CA LEU A 42 4.59 -12.25 3.62
C LEU A 42 5.50 -13.43 3.26
N MET A 43 6.07 -14.05 4.28
CA MET A 43 7.10 -15.08 4.11
C MET A 43 6.60 -16.42 4.61
N TYR A 44 6.84 -17.45 3.80
CA TYR A 44 6.59 -18.85 4.12
C TYR A 44 7.92 -19.62 4.16
N HIS A 45 7.98 -20.72 4.92
CA HIS A 45 9.15 -21.61 4.90
C HIS A 45 8.83 -22.92 4.15
N GLN A 46 7.86 -23.70 4.60
CA GLN A 46 7.50 -24.99 3.98
C GLN A 46 6.00 -25.16 3.78
N VAL A 47 5.66 -25.82 2.68
CA VAL A 47 4.30 -26.28 2.38
C VAL A 47 4.29 -27.82 2.37
N LEU A 48 3.50 -28.46 3.22
CA LEU A 48 3.45 -29.93 3.32
C LEU A 48 2.01 -30.44 3.45
N LYS A 49 1.68 -31.52 2.73
CA LYS A 49 0.38 -32.18 2.84
C LYS A 49 0.16 -32.90 4.18
N ASP A 50 1.23 -33.23 4.89
CA ASP A 50 1.16 -33.93 6.17
C ASP A 50 0.77 -32.95 7.29
N GLU A 51 -0.52 -32.88 7.58
CA GLU A 51 -1.09 -32.00 8.62
C GLU A 51 -0.49 -32.24 10.01
N SER A 52 0.02 -33.44 10.30
CA SER A 52 0.64 -33.74 11.59
C SER A 52 1.93 -32.94 11.84
N ARG A 53 2.53 -32.43 10.76
CA ARG A 53 3.72 -31.59 10.78
C ARG A 53 3.41 -30.10 10.72
N ALA A 54 2.14 -29.72 10.57
CA ALA A 54 1.73 -28.33 10.51
C ALA A 54 2.10 -27.58 11.80
N GLY A 55 2.47 -26.32 11.67
CA GLY A 55 2.86 -25.48 12.78
C GLY A 55 3.47 -24.16 12.33
N LYS A 56 4.27 -23.54 13.18
CA LYS A 56 4.76 -22.17 12.98
C LYS A 56 5.49 -21.93 11.64
N TYR A 57 6.19 -22.93 11.10
CA TYR A 57 7.01 -22.81 9.89
C TYR A 57 6.58 -23.77 8.77
N ILE A 58 5.56 -24.59 9.00
CA ILE A 58 5.09 -25.59 8.05
C ILE A 58 3.59 -25.39 7.95
N ILE A 59 3.14 -24.99 6.76
CA ILE A 59 1.71 -24.87 6.47
C ILE A 59 1.30 -25.96 5.47
N THR A 60 0.01 -26.21 5.41
CA THR A 60 -0.59 -27.11 4.42
C THR A 60 -0.86 -26.38 3.10
N PRO A 61 -1.01 -27.10 1.98
CA PRO A 61 -1.45 -26.49 0.73
C PRO A 61 -2.81 -25.77 0.85
N GLY A 62 -3.72 -26.30 1.67
CA GLY A 62 -5.02 -25.67 1.91
C GLY A 62 -4.93 -24.37 2.70
N GLU A 63 -4.03 -24.29 3.68
CA GLU A 63 -3.74 -23.03 4.38
C GLU A 63 -3.12 -22.00 3.44
N LEU A 64 -2.15 -22.40 2.61
CA LEU A 64 -1.57 -21.51 1.60
C LEU A 64 -2.64 -20.99 0.63
N GLU A 65 -3.49 -21.87 0.12
CA GLU A 65 -4.59 -21.48 -0.78
C GLU A 65 -5.55 -20.49 -0.11
N SER A 66 -5.92 -20.76 1.15
CA SER A 66 -6.78 -19.87 1.93
C SER A 66 -6.14 -18.49 2.16
N ASP A 67 -4.84 -18.44 2.48
CA ASP A 67 -4.11 -17.19 2.67
C ASP A 67 -4.05 -16.38 1.37
N LEU A 68 -3.76 -17.03 0.24
CA LEU A 68 -3.72 -16.38 -1.07
C LEU A 68 -5.11 -15.91 -1.52
N ALA A 69 -6.16 -16.69 -1.26
CA ALA A 69 -7.54 -16.29 -1.51
C ALA A 69 -7.91 -15.05 -0.70
N TYR A 70 -7.58 -15.02 0.60
CA TYR A 70 -7.83 -13.86 1.46
C TYR A 70 -7.15 -12.60 0.92
N LEU A 71 -5.88 -12.69 0.50
CA LEU A 71 -5.16 -11.55 -0.10
C LEU A 71 -5.89 -11.03 -1.34
N SER A 72 -6.27 -11.93 -2.25
CA SER A 72 -6.98 -11.59 -3.48
C SER A 72 -8.33 -10.92 -3.20
N GLU A 73 -9.16 -11.52 -2.34
CA GLU A 73 -10.50 -11.05 -1.98
C GLU A 73 -10.49 -9.69 -1.26
N ASN A 74 -9.41 -9.41 -0.52
CA ASN A 74 -9.24 -8.15 0.20
C ASN A 74 -8.46 -7.08 -0.59
N GLY A 75 -8.20 -7.32 -1.87
CA GLY A 75 -7.61 -6.35 -2.79
C GLY A 75 -6.11 -6.12 -2.59
N TYR A 76 -5.38 -7.10 -2.06
CA TYR A 76 -3.93 -7.06 -2.04
C TYR A 76 -3.36 -7.30 -3.43
N VAL A 77 -2.30 -6.57 -3.77
CA VAL A 77 -1.60 -6.70 -5.05
C VAL A 77 -0.24 -7.32 -4.81
N SER A 78 -0.03 -8.53 -5.31
CA SER A 78 1.28 -9.16 -5.23
C SER A 78 2.23 -8.52 -6.24
N VAL A 79 3.44 -8.18 -5.78
CA VAL A 79 4.51 -7.66 -6.64
C VAL A 79 5.80 -8.45 -6.40
N LEU A 80 6.56 -8.61 -7.48
CA LEU A 80 7.89 -9.21 -7.43
C LEU A 80 8.92 -8.20 -6.91
N PRO A 81 9.99 -8.65 -6.25
CA PRO A 81 11.10 -7.78 -5.85
C PRO A 81 11.67 -6.96 -7.01
N SER A 82 11.75 -7.53 -8.22
CA SER A 82 12.20 -6.82 -9.43
C SER A 82 11.26 -5.69 -9.86
N GLN A 83 9.95 -5.82 -9.60
CA GLN A 83 8.97 -4.78 -9.87
C GLN A 83 9.11 -3.63 -8.88
N LEU A 84 9.42 -3.90 -7.61
CA LEU A 84 9.70 -2.84 -6.61
C LEU A 84 10.88 -1.98 -7.05
N VAL A 85 11.97 -2.60 -7.51
CA VAL A 85 13.15 -1.89 -8.03
C VAL A 85 12.75 -1.00 -9.21
N LYS A 86 12.02 -1.56 -10.17
CA LYS A 86 11.56 -0.83 -11.36
C LYS A 86 10.63 0.35 -11.00
N ILE A 87 9.67 0.15 -10.11
CA ILE A 87 8.75 1.20 -9.65
C ILE A 87 9.54 2.35 -9.05
N ARG A 88 10.49 2.05 -8.17
CA ARG A 88 11.36 3.05 -7.55
C ARG A 88 12.21 3.81 -8.57
N GLU A 89 12.85 3.10 -9.49
CA GLU A 89 13.71 3.71 -10.52
C GLU A 89 12.94 4.60 -11.50
N GLN A 90 11.67 4.28 -11.76
CA GLN A 90 10.82 5.05 -12.66
C GLN A 90 10.07 6.19 -11.97
N GLY A 91 10.27 6.39 -10.66
CA GLY A 91 9.51 7.36 -9.87
C GLY A 91 8.03 7.03 -9.75
N GLY A 92 7.67 5.76 -9.93
CA GLY A 92 6.30 5.26 -9.73
C GLY A 92 5.97 5.09 -8.25
N ARG A 93 4.69 4.90 -7.95
CA ARG A 93 4.16 4.61 -6.61
C ARG A 93 3.80 3.14 -6.50
N LEU A 94 3.90 2.57 -5.30
CA LEU A 94 3.40 1.23 -5.06
C LEU A 94 1.86 1.22 -5.16
N PRO A 95 1.25 0.14 -5.69
CA PRO A 95 -0.17 -0.08 -5.53
C PRO A 95 -0.58 -0.03 -4.04
N GLU A 96 -1.81 0.40 -3.77
CA GLU A 96 -2.39 0.19 -2.44
C GLU A 96 -2.41 -1.30 -2.09
N LYS A 97 -2.21 -1.63 -0.81
CA LYS A 97 -2.16 -3.01 -0.31
C LYS A 97 -1.15 -3.90 -1.05
N THR A 98 0.01 -3.35 -1.38
CA THR A 98 1.10 -4.12 -1.98
C THR A 98 1.60 -5.20 -1.01
N VAL A 99 1.74 -6.44 -1.51
CA VAL A 99 2.33 -7.57 -0.79
C VAL A 99 3.46 -8.20 -1.61
N VAL A 100 4.56 -8.56 -0.95
CA VAL A 100 5.65 -9.34 -1.52
C VAL A 100 5.62 -10.69 -0.85
N ILE A 101 5.37 -11.74 -1.63
CA ILE A 101 5.29 -13.11 -1.13
C ILE A 101 6.64 -13.78 -1.34
N THR A 102 7.22 -14.34 -0.28
CA THR A 102 8.52 -15.03 -0.34
C THR A 102 8.44 -16.44 0.25
N PHE A 103 9.33 -17.30 -0.23
CA PHE A 103 9.56 -18.64 0.30
C PHE A 103 11.04 -18.76 0.65
N ASP A 104 11.33 -18.97 1.93
CA ASP A 104 12.69 -18.94 2.47
C ASP A 104 13.28 -20.37 2.57
N ASP A 105 14.57 -20.46 2.91
CA ASP A 105 15.36 -21.70 3.10
C ASP A 105 15.57 -22.61 1.88
N GLY A 106 14.82 -22.44 0.78
CA GLY A 106 15.00 -23.21 -0.45
C GLY A 106 14.55 -24.66 -0.33
N TYR A 107 13.54 -24.93 0.51
CA TYR A 107 12.95 -26.27 0.58
C TYR A 107 12.33 -26.67 -0.76
N GLU A 108 12.57 -27.93 -1.13
CA GLU A 108 11.99 -28.54 -2.32
C GLU A 108 10.47 -28.35 -2.38
N THR A 109 9.81 -28.42 -1.23
CA THR A 109 8.36 -28.33 -1.12
C THR A 109 7.76 -27.02 -1.61
N GLY A 110 8.51 -25.91 -1.59
CA GLY A 110 8.07 -24.64 -2.17
C GLY A 110 8.05 -24.62 -3.70
N LEU A 111 8.56 -25.69 -4.36
CA LEU A 111 8.50 -25.85 -5.82
C LEU A 111 7.34 -26.74 -6.27
N TYR A 112 6.97 -27.76 -5.49
CA TYR A 112 6.02 -28.80 -5.91
C TYR A 112 4.60 -28.59 -5.37
N TYR A 113 4.41 -27.67 -4.45
CA TYR A 113 3.12 -27.27 -3.90
C TYR A 113 2.90 -25.78 -4.12
#